data_AF-A0A7S0PYE3-F1
#
_entry.id   AF-A0A7S0PYE3-F1
#
_cell.length_a   1.000
_cell.length_b   1.000
_cell.length_c   1.000
_cell.angle_alpha   90.00
_cell.angle_beta   90.00
_cell.angle_gamma   90.00
#
_symmetry.space_group_name_H-M   'P 1'
#
loop_
_entity.id
_entity.type
_entity.pdbx_description
1 polymer ?
#
loop_
_entity_poly.entity_id
_entity_poly.type
_entity_poly.pdbx_seq_one_letter_code
_entity_poly.pdbx_strand_id
1 'polypeptide(L)'
;ATVAGAAREVTEETGLSPTALTVHPWPLTSTDAIHREADGRVAFHYTIAQVFAWVIEPEAERICAGDDAMAARWFSLAEVVGLRPDEVAGDLAHVIELSRRMQAAGMLPPIPEGN
;
A
#
# COMPACT_ATOMS: atom_id res chain seq x y z
N ALA A 1 15.53 4.78 5.02
CA ALA A 1 14.65 5.95 5.19
C ALA A 1 13.24 5.65 4.68
N THR A 2 13.04 5.45 3.36
CA THR A 2 11.71 5.24 2.76
C THR A 2 11.01 3.95 3.18
N VAL A 3 11.64 2.79 3.00
CA VAL A 3 11.02 1.48 3.33
C VAL A 3 10.73 1.36 4.83
N ALA A 4 11.65 1.82 5.67
CA ALA A 4 11.46 1.86 7.13
C ALA A 4 10.31 2.81 7.52
N GLY A 5 10.16 3.94 6.82
CA GLY A 5 9.02 4.84 6.98
C GLY A 5 7.70 4.14 6.63
N ALA A 6 7.62 3.52 5.46
CA ALA A 6 6.43 2.78 5.03
C ALA A 6 6.03 1.66 6.02
N ALA A 7 6.99 0.90 6.53
CA ALA A 7 6.72 -0.14 7.53
C ALA A 7 6.16 0.44 8.85
N ARG A 8 6.66 1.62 9.27
CA ARG A 8 6.14 2.35 10.42
C ARG A 8 4.72 2.85 10.17
N GLU A 9 4.44 3.51 9.04
CA GLU A 9 3.08 4.01 8.75
C GLU A 9 2.05 2.88 8.70
N VAL A 10 2.38 1.73 8.08
CA VAL A 10 1.49 0.57 8.10
C VAL A 10 1.16 0.13 9.53
N THR A 11 2.15 0.18 10.43
CA THR A 11 1.93 -0.16 11.85
C THR A 11 1.00 0.86 12.53
N GLU A 12 1.23 2.14 12.30
CA GLU A 12 0.48 3.24 12.94
C GLU A 12 -0.97 3.31 12.45
N GLU A 13 -1.21 3.15 11.15
CA GLU A 13 -2.54 3.28 10.53
C GLU A 13 -3.39 2.00 10.64
N THR A 14 -2.76 0.81 10.68
CA THR A 14 -3.47 -0.48 10.62
C THR A 14 -3.31 -1.34 11.86
N GLY A 15 -2.48 -0.93 12.82
CA GLY A 15 -2.21 -1.69 14.04
C GLY A 15 -1.43 -3.00 13.83
N LEU A 16 -1.01 -3.31 12.58
CA LEU A 16 -0.20 -4.49 12.30
C LEU A 16 1.16 -4.38 13.01
N SER A 17 1.56 -5.45 13.71
CA SER A 17 2.88 -5.50 14.33
C SER A 17 3.98 -5.35 13.26
N PRO A 18 5.08 -4.63 13.53
CA PRO A 18 6.24 -4.62 12.62
C PRO A 18 6.79 -6.01 12.31
N THR A 19 6.59 -6.98 13.20
CA THR A 19 7.00 -8.38 13.00
C THR A 19 6.03 -9.18 12.14
N ALA A 20 4.83 -8.65 11.88
CA ALA A 20 3.83 -9.26 11.01
C ALA A 20 4.10 -8.97 9.52
N LEU A 21 5.11 -8.17 9.20
CA LEU A 21 5.39 -7.72 7.84
C LEU A 21 6.75 -8.23 7.37
N THR A 22 6.76 -8.96 6.26
CA THR A 22 7.97 -9.18 5.47
C THR A 22 8.03 -8.12 4.37
N VAL A 23 8.71 -7.01 4.65
CA VAL A 23 8.81 -5.87 3.75
C VAL A 23 9.94 -6.06 2.74
N HIS A 24 9.66 -5.83 1.46
CA HIS A 24 10.67 -5.85 0.41
C HIS A 24 11.71 -4.75 0.64
N PRO A 25 13.03 -5.03 0.51
CA PRO A 25 14.08 -4.08 0.90
C PRO A 25 14.16 -2.81 0.03
N TRP A 26 13.48 -2.82 -1.12
CA TRP A 26 13.46 -1.70 -2.07
C TRP A 26 12.02 -1.31 -2.43
N PRO A 27 11.74 -0.01 -2.65
CA PRO A 27 10.48 0.42 -3.26
C PRO A 27 10.29 -0.23 -4.64
N LEU A 28 9.04 -0.53 -5.00
CA LEU A 28 8.68 -1.04 -6.32
C LEU A 28 8.74 0.05 -7.39
N THR A 29 8.16 1.20 -7.06
CA THR A 29 8.00 2.35 -7.94
C THR A 29 7.67 3.59 -7.10
N SER A 30 7.48 4.74 -7.76
CA SER A 30 6.92 5.94 -7.17
C SER A 30 5.80 6.49 -8.04
N THR A 31 4.81 7.09 -7.42
CA THR A 31 3.73 7.85 -8.08
C THR A 31 3.71 9.29 -7.56
N ASP A 32 3.13 10.20 -8.33
CA ASP A 32 3.04 11.62 -7.97
C ASP A 32 1.58 12.05 -7.83
N ALA A 33 1.23 12.61 -6.67
CA ALA A 33 -0.06 13.24 -6.45
C ALA A 33 0.09 14.76 -6.49
N ILE A 34 -0.27 15.36 -7.62
CA ILE A 34 -0.15 16.81 -7.86
C ILE A 34 -1.52 17.47 -7.66
N HIS A 35 -1.64 18.22 -6.58
CA HIS A 35 -2.85 18.96 -6.24
C HIS A 35 -2.73 20.40 -6.74
N ARG A 36 -3.71 20.83 -7.53
CA ARG A 36 -3.75 22.16 -8.12
C ARG A 36 -4.93 22.95 -7.58
N GLU A 37 -4.71 24.24 -7.35
CA GLU A 37 -5.75 25.21 -7.05
C GLU A 37 -6.64 25.46 -8.27
N ALA A 38 -7.77 26.15 -8.07
CA ALA A 38 -8.69 26.53 -9.14
C ALA A 38 -8.04 27.38 -10.25
N ASP A 39 -6.95 28.11 -9.95
CA ASP A 39 -6.18 28.90 -10.92
C ASP A 39 -5.10 28.08 -11.66
N GLY A 40 -5.00 26.78 -11.38
CA GLY A 40 -4.05 25.85 -11.99
C GLY A 40 -2.68 25.79 -11.31
N ARG A 41 -2.40 26.65 -10.32
CA ARG A 41 -1.17 26.63 -9.54
C ARG A 41 -1.07 25.36 -8.70
N VAL A 42 0.13 24.77 -8.63
CA VAL A 42 0.38 23.62 -7.75
C VAL A 42 0.34 24.09 -6.30
N ALA A 43 -0.61 23.56 -5.52
CA ALA A 43 -0.69 23.77 -4.09
C ALA A 43 0.27 22.81 -3.37
N PHE A 44 0.14 21.53 -3.69
CA PHE A 44 0.93 20.45 -3.12
C PHE A 44 1.36 19.47 -4.19
N HIS A 45 2.57 18.96 -4.05
CA HIS A 45 3.09 17.85 -4.84
C HIS A 45 3.65 16.82 -3.87
N TYR A 46 3.02 15.65 -3.85
CA TYR A 46 3.48 14.51 -3.08
C TYR A 46 4.10 13.48 -4.02
N THR A 47 5.30 13.00 -3.68
CA THR A 47 5.87 11.81 -4.30
C THR A 47 5.68 10.65 -3.34
N ILE A 48 4.95 9.63 -3.80
CA ILE A 48 4.53 8.48 -3.01
C ILE A 48 5.37 7.28 -3.43
N ALA A 49 6.21 6.77 -2.53
CA ALA A 49 6.97 5.56 -2.77
C ALA A 49 6.10 4.33 -2.51
N GLN A 50 5.94 3.48 -3.52
CA GLN A 50 5.16 2.25 -3.43
C GLN A 50 6.06 1.13 -2.95
N VAL A 51 5.72 0.52 -1.81
CA VAL A 51 6.50 -0.55 -1.18
C VAL A 51 5.68 -1.83 -1.17
N PHE A 52 6.35 -2.96 -1.31
CA PHE A 52 5.73 -4.27 -1.26
C PHE A 52 6.02 -4.96 0.06
N ALA A 53 5.02 -5.61 0.64
CA ALA A 53 5.20 -6.44 1.82
C ALA A 53 4.24 -7.62 1.78
N TRP A 54 4.67 -8.73 2.40
CA TRP A 54 3.77 -9.81 2.78
C TRP A 54 3.36 -9.62 4.23
N VAL A 55 2.08 -9.87 4.51
CA VAL A 55 1.61 -10.03 5.88
C VAL A 55 1.76 -11.50 6.25
N ILE A 56 2.33 -11.74 7.43
CA ILE A 56 2.50 -13.08 8.00
C ILE A 56 1.27 -13.36 8.88
N GLU A 57 0.67 -14.53 8.72
CA GLU A 57 -0.43 -14.99 9.56
C GLU A 57 0.06 -15.48 10.94
N PRO A 58 -0.77 -15.41 12.00
CA PRO A 58 -2.19 -15.01 12.02
C PRO A 58 -2.45 -13.50 12.24
N GLU A 59 -1.42 -12.65 12.22
CA GLU A 59 -1.55 -11.23 12.55
C GLU A 59 -2.44 -10.45 11.57
N ALA A 60 -2.69 -10.98 10.37
CA ALA A 60 -3.63 -10.43 9.39
C ALA A 60 -5.04 -10.20 9.98
N GLU A 61 -5.50 -11.03 10.92
CA GLU A 61 -6.86 -10.91 11.48
C GLU A 61 -7.02 -9.77 12.50
N ARG A 62 -5.92 -9.12 12.91
CA ARG A 62 -5.90 -8.18 14.03
C ARG A 62 -5.82 -6.70 13.65
N ILE A 63 -6.04 -6.38 12.37
CA ILE A 63 -5.96 -5.00 11.91
C ILE A 63 -6.97 -4.10 12.64
N CYS A 64 -6.53 -2.91 13.03
CA CYS A 64 -7.36 -1.87 13.61
C CYS A 64 -6.93 -0.50 13.08
N ALA A 65 -7.89 0.37 12.83
CA ALA A 65 -7.57 1.71 12.37
C ALA A 65 -6.85 2.49 13.48
N GLY A 66 -5.80 3.22 13.12
CA GLY A 66 -5.01 4.05 14.01
C GLY A 66 -4.59 5.37 13.37
N ASP A 67 -4.08 6.27 14.21
CA ASP A 67 -3.69 7.64 13.87
C ASP A 67 -4.75 8.40 13.05
N ASP A 68 -4.49 8.66 11.77
CA ASP A 68 -5.38 9.38 10.86
C ASP A 68 -6.29 8.46 10.02
N ALA A 69 -6.18 7.14 10.17
CA ALA A 69 -7.06 6.17 9.54
C ALA A 69 -8.40 6.06 10.30
N MET A 70 -9.51 6.27 9.58
CA MET A 70 -10.87 6.10 10.14
C MET A 70 -11.33 4.64 10.16
N ALA A 71 -10.77 3.80 9.29
CA ALA A 71 -11.11 2.38 9.16
C ALA A 71 -9.93 1.62 8.53
N ALA A 72 -9.76 0.36 8.93
CA ALA A 72 -8.80 -0.57 8.32
C ALA A 72 -9.53 -1.88 8.00
N ARG A 73 -9.39 -2.36 6.76
CA ARG A 73 -9.92 -3.66 6.34
C ARG A 73 -9.09 -4.25 5.21
N TRP A 74 -9.11 -5.58 5.09
CA TRP A 74 -8.62 -6.25 3.89
C TRP A 74 -9.61 -6.10 2.74
N PHE A 75 -9.07 -6.01 1.54
CA PHE A 75 -9.83 -6.03 0.30
C PHE A 75 -9.28 -7.14 -0.59
N SER A 76 -10.17 -7.93 -1.16
CA SER A 76 -9.85 -8.72 -2.33
C SER A 76 -9.62 -7.80 -3.55
N LEU A 77 -8.90 -8.30 -4.54
CA LEU A 77 -8.70 -7.57 -5.81
C LEU A 77 -10.03 -7.20 -6.47
N ALA A 78 -11.01 -8.10 -6.42
CA ALA A 78 -12.34 -7.86 -7.00
C ALA A 78 -13.07 -6.71 -6.30
N GLU A 79 -12.95 -6.60 -4.97
CA GLU A 79 -13.52 -5.48 -4.22
C GLU A 79 -12.84 -4.15 -4.60
N VAL A 80 -11.51 -4.11 -4.71
CA VAL A 80 -10.78 -2.90 -5.11
C VAL A 80 -11.22 -2.42 -6.50
N VAL A 81 -11.35 -3.34 -7.46
CA VAL A 81 -11.81 -3.02 -8.82
C VAL A 81 -13.25 -2.52 -8.85
N GLY A 82 -14.07 -2.90 -7.87
CA GLY A 82 -15.46 -2.45 -7.74
C GLY A 82 -15.64 -1.09 -7.07
N LEU A 83 -14.59 -0.50 -6.48
CA LEU A 83 -14.67 0.80 -5.83
C LEU A 83 -14.86 1.93 -6.84
N ARG A 84 -15.58 2.97 -6.43
CA ARG A 84 -15.73 4.19 -7.24
C ARG A 84 -14.42 4.99 -7.25
N PRO A 85 -14.13 5.77 -8.31
CA PRO A 85 -12.90 6.57 -8.37
C PRO A 85 -12.70 7.56 -7.20
N ASP A 86 -13.78 8.01 -6.55
CA ASP A 86 -13.73 8.87 -5.36
C ASP A 86 -13.47 8.10 -4.05
N GLU A 87 -13.51 6.77 -4.07
CA GLU A 87 -13.29 5.90 -2.91
C GLU A 87 -11.89 5.29 -2.87
N VAL A 88 -11.11 5.46 -3.94
CA VAL A 88 -9.81 4.81 -4.12
C VAL A 88 -8.79 5.79 -4.68
N ALA A 89 -7.54 5.68 -4.23
CA ALA A 89 -6.45 6.45 -4.83
C ALA A 89 -6.29 6.08 -6.31
N GLY A 90 -6.20 7.08 -7.18
CA GLY A 90 -6.28 6.90 -8.64
C GLY A 90 -5.26 5.90 -9.22
N ASP A 91 -4.07 5.82 -8.64
CA ASP A 91 -3.00 4.93 -9.12
C ASP A 91 -3.02 3.53 -8.48
N LEU A 92 -3.91 3.26 -7.52
CA LEU A 92 -3.87 2.02 -6.73
C LEU A 92 -3.98 0.77 -7.61
N ALA A 93 -4.93 0.76 -8.55
CA ALA A 93 -5.12 -0.38 -9.45
C ALA A 93 -3.88 -0.65 -10.31
N HIS A 94 -3.19 0.40 -10.75
CA HIS A 94 -1.96 0.27 -11.52
C HIS A 94 -0.82 -0.33 -10.69
N VAL A 95 -0.65 0.12 -9.45
CA VAL A 95 0.38 -0.40 -8.52
C VAL A 95 0.12 -1.87 -8.18
N ILE A 96 -1.15 -2.25 -7.97
CA ILE A 96 -1.51 -3.66 -7.73
C ILE A 96 -1.14 -4.52 -8.94
N GLU A 97 -1.51 -4.11 -10.16
CA GLU A 97 -1.18 -4.89 -11.36
C GLU A 97 0.35 -4.95 -11.61
N LEU A 98 1.07 -3.85 -11.38
CA LEU A 98 2.53 -3.84 -11.45
C LEU A 98 3.13 -4.88 -10.48
N SER A 99 2.70 -4.89 -9.22
CA SER A 99 3.22 -5.85 -8.23
C SER A 99 2.92 -7.29 -8.62
N ARG A 100 1.72 -7.60 -9.16
CA ARG A 100 1.37 -8.92 -9.68
C ARG A 100 2.28 -9.35 -10.84
N ARG A 101 2.54 -8.46 -11.79
CA ARG A 101 3.46 -8.74 -12.91
C ARG A 101 4.88 -8.99 -12.44
N MET A 102 5.36 -8.20 -11.48
CA MET A 102 6.70 -8.38 -10.90
C MET A 102 6.79 -9.72 -10.14
N GLN A 103 5.75 -10.09 -9.40
CA GLN A 103 5.67 -11.40 -8.74
C GLN A 103 5.68 -12.54 -9.76
N ALA A 104 4.86 -12.49 -10.80
CA ALA A 104 4.80 -13.50 -11.86
C ALA A 104 6.13 -13.62 -12.63
N ALA A 105 6.90 -12.53 -12.71
CA ALA A 105 8.24 -12.51 -13.30
C ALA A 105 9.35 -12.98 -12.34
N GLY A 106 9.03 -13.35 -11.10
CA GLY A 106 10.00 -13.75 -10.08
C GLY A 106 10.85 -12.60 -9.53
N MET A 107 10.41 -11.35 -9.72
CA MET A 107 11.10 -10.15 -9.21
C MET A 107 10.67 -9.78 -7.78
N LEU A 108 9.53 -10.31 -7.34
CA LEU A 108 9.08 -10.21 -5.95
C LEU A 108 9.02 -11.60 -5.32
N PRO A 109 9.26 -11.70 -4.00
CA PRO A 109 9.19 -12.98 -3.30
C PRO A 109 7.81 -13.63 -3.50
N PRO A 110 7.75 -14.96 -3.64
CA PRO A 110 6.48 -15.67 -3.70
C PRO A 110 5.66 -15.43 -2.44
N ILE A 111 4.36 -15.69 -2.51
CA ILE A 111 3.49 -15.71 -1.32
C ILE A 111 4.14 -16.69 -0.31
N PRO A 112 4.38 -16.27 0.95
CA PRO A 112 4.92 -17.18 1.96
C PRO A 112 4.07 -18.45 2.05
N GLU A 113 4.70 -19.62 2.09
CA GLU A 113 3.99 -20.88 2.27
C GLU A 113 3.38 -20.92 3.68
N GLY A 114 2.06 -21.07 3.79
CA GLY A 114 1.37 -21.18 5.08
C GLY A 114 0.20 -20.23 5.33
N ASN A 115 -0.25 -19.45 4.34
CA ASN A 115 -1.58 -18.82 4.36
C ASN A 115 -2.67 -19.85 4.06
#